data_AF-A0A6M0ICJ3-F1
#
_entry.id   AF-A0A6M0ICJ3-F1
#
_cell.length_a   1.000
_cell.length_b   1.000
_cell.length_c   1.000
_cell.angle_alpha   90.00
_cell.angle_beta   90.00
_cell.angle_gamma   90.00
#
_symmetry.space_group_name_H-M   'P 1'
#
loop_
_entity.id
_entity.type
_entity.pdbx_description
1 polymer ?
#
loop_
_entity_poly.entity_id
_entity_poly.type
_entity_poly.pdbx_seq_one_letter_code
_entity_poly.pdbx_strand_id
1 'polypeptide(L)'
;MKIRLTLTALLVGLSTLLFAQTQSVENEKFALLNNGATVGMIIKSVIKADKQRLKLTDQQVPKAKQVITDATVKFNEGVKKLKKAGLTNQKLRALAVAVETEKVLQYKPILTPEQYAILVAQHKKIYPESKV
;
A
#
# COMPACT_ATOMS: atom_id res chain seq x y z
N MET A 1 58.83 19.09 -38.97
CA MET A 1 57.87 18.45 -38.04
C MET A 1 57.07 19.57 -37.37
N LYS A 2 55.74 19.56 -37.53
CA LYS A 2 54.88 20.73 -37.28
C LYS A 2 54.52 20.84 -35.79
N ILE A 3 54.91 21.96 -35.18
CA ILE A 3 54.44 22.43 -33.87
C ILE A 3 52.98 22.89 -34.04
N ARG A 4 52.07 22.43 -33.17
CA ARG A 4 50.78 23.09 -32.97
C ARG A 4 50.53 23.33 -31.49
N LEU A 5 50.68 24.61 -31.16
CA LEU A 5 50.21 25.30 -29.98
C LEU A 5 48.71 25.59 -30.20
N THR A 6 47.85 25.24 -29.25
CA THR A 6 46.57 25.96 -29.04
C THR A 6 46.16 25.78 -27.60
N LEU A 7 46.47 26.81 -26.82
CA LEU A 7 45.87 27.14 -25.54
C LEU A 7 44.63 28.00 -25.84
N THR A 8 43.47 27.65 -25.32
CA THR A 8 42.35 28.59 -25.23
C THR A 8 41.63 28.32 -23.92
N ALA A 9 41.96 29.15 -22.93
CA ALA A 9 41.20 29.30 -21.71
C ALA A 9 39.94 30.13 -22.01
N LEU A 10 38.79 29.75 -21.45
CA LEU A 10 37.97 30.69 -20.66
C LEU A 10 36.85 29.96 -19.91
N LEU A 11 36.82 30.20 -18.59
CA LEU A 11 35.75 29.87 -17.68
C LEU A 11 34.42 30.55 -18.06
N VAL A 12 33.34 29.77 -18.04
CA VAL A 12 32.01 30.15 -17.53
C VAL A 12 31.53 28.85 -16.87
N GLY A 13 31.42 28.72 -15.56
CA GLY A 13 30.59 29.52 -14.68
C GLY A 13 29.36 28.69 -14.30
N LEU A 14 29.10 28.61 -13.00
CA LEU A 14 27.83 28.18 -12.38
C LEU A 14 27.50 26.67 -12.38
N SER A 15 27.90 26.05 -11.27
CA SER A 15 26.94 25.59 -10.25
C SER A 15 25.62 25.02 -10.77
N THR A 16 25.65 23.80 -11.33
CA THR A 16 24.51 22.90 -11.19
C THR A 16 24.94 21.73 -10.34
N LEU A 17 24.90 21.97 -9.03
CA LEU A 17 24.45 20.95 -8.10
C LEU A 17 23.09 20.50 -8.62
N LEU A 18 23.09 19.53 -9.53
CA LEU A 18 21.92 18.69 -9.77
C LEU A 18 21.71 17.95 -8.46
N PHE A 19 20.98 18.59 -7.57
CA PHE A 19 20.10 17.90 -6.65
C PHE A 19 19.24 17.02 -7.54
N ALA A 20 19.69 15.80 -7.78
CA ALA A 20 18.81 14.66 -7.89
C ALA A 20 18.04 14.64 -6.56
N GLN A 21 17.00 15.47 -6.48
CA GLN A 21 15.94 15.30 -5.51
C GLN A 21 15.49 13.88 -5.75
N THR A 22 15.89 12.99 -4.84
CA THR A 22 15.27 11.70 -4.65
C THR A 22 13.79 11.99 -4.53
N GLN A 23 13.06 11.77 -5.61
CA GLN A 23 11.63 11.95 -5.64
C GLN A 23 11.11 11.02 -4.54
N SER A 24 10.59 11.62 -3.47
CA SER A 24 10.20 10.88 -2.28
C SER A 24 9.23 9.77 -2.70
N VAL A 25 9.70 8.53 -2.58
CA VAL A 25 8.98 7.28 -2.90
C VAL A 25 7.67 7.18 -2.10
N GLU A 26 7.50 8.03 -1.08
CA GLU A 26 6.28 8.15 -0.30
C GLU A 26 5.11 8.73 -1.10
N ASN A 27 5.33 9.67 -2.03
CA ASN A 27 4.23 10.26 -2.80
C ASN A 27 3.62 9.26 -3.81
N GLU A 28 4.43 8.34 -4.35
CA GLU A 28 3.95 7.32 -5.29
C GLU A 28 3.18 6.19 -4.58
N LYS A 29 3.58 5.82 -3.35
CA LYS A 29 2.87 4.80 -2.56
C LYS A 29 1.41 5.16 -2.26
N PHE A 30 1.03 6.44 -2.32
CA PHE A 30 -0.34 6.89 -2.02
C PHE A 30 -1.13 7.38 -3.25
N ALA A 31 -0.53 7.34 -4.44
CA ALA A 31 -1.23 7.56 -5.71
C ALA A 31 -2.03 6.32 -6.16
N LEU A 32 -1.75 5.15 -5.55
CA LEU A 32 -2.23 3.83 -5.98
C LEU A 32 -3.76 3.63 -5.96
N LEU A 33 -4.55 4.47 -5.29
CA LEU A 33 -5.94 4.11 -4.98
C LEU A 33 -6.99 4.78 -5.88
N ASN A 34 -6.61 5.63 -6.83
CA ASN A 34 -7.57 6.39 -7.64
C ASN A 34 -8.03 5.73 -8.95
N ASN A 35 -7.60 4.50 -9.27
CA ASN A 35 -8.02 3.79 -10.48
C ASN A 35 -8.67 2.44 -10.15
N GLY A 36 -9.84 2.16 -10.75
CA GLY A 36 -10.57 0.89 -10.58
C GLY A 36 -9.74 -0.35 -10.96
N ALA A 37 -8.80 -0.19 -11.90
CA ALA A 37 -7.83 -1.23 -12.26
C ALA A 37 -6.90 -1.61 -11.09
N THR A 38 -6.42 -0.64 -10.32
CA THR A 38 -5.53 -0.90 -9.18
C THR A 38 -6.28 -1.54 -8.02
N VAL A 39 -7.53 -1.13 -7.78
CA VAL A 39 -8.42 -1.78 -6.80
C VAL A 39 -8.63 -3.26 -7.16
N GLY A 40 -8.93 -3.55 -8.44
CA GLY A 40 -9.08 -4.93 -8.91
C GLY A 40 -7.80 -5.77 -8.74
N MET A 41 -6.63 -5.17 -8.95
CA MET A 41 -5.35 -5.85 -8.74
C MET A 41 -5.08 -6.14 -7.25
N ILE A 42 -5.36 -5.18 -6.36
CA ILE A 42 -5.23 -5.38 -4.91
C ILE A 42 -6.15 -6.52 -4.46
N ILE A 43 -7.42 -6.50 -4.87
CA ILE A 43 -8.39 -7.55 -4.52
C ILE A 43 -7.88 -8.92 -4.98
N LYS A 44 -7.39 -9.03 -6.23
CA LYS A 44 -6.84 -10.29 -6.78
C LYS A 44 -5.61 -10.77 -6.02
N SER A 45 -4.69 -9.88 -5.65
CA SER A 45 -3.48 -10.24 -4.91
C SER A 45 -3.79 -10.70 -3.49
N VAL A 46 -4.67 -9.98 -2.79
CA VAL A 46 -5.08 -10.31 -1.42
C VAL A 46 -5.85 -11.63 -1.40
N ILE A 47 -6.83 -11.83 -2.28
CA ILE A 47 -7.58 -13.10 -2.32
C ILE A 47 -6.66 -14.28 -2.67
N LYS A 48 -5.67 -14.10 -3.54
CA LYS A 48 -4.67 -15.14 -3.85
C LYS A 48 -3.87 -15.52 -2.59
N ALA A 49 -3.38 -14.54 -1.86
CA ALA A 49 -2.64 -14.76 -0.62
C ALA A 49 -3.52 -15.43 0.46
N ASP A 50 -4.76 -14.96 0.61
CA ASP A 50 -5.71 -15.50 1.59
C ASP A 50 -6.13 -16.94 1.24
N LYS A 51 -6.37 -17.26 -0.05
CA LYS A 51 -6.60 -18.64 -0.50
C LYS A 51 -5.45 -19.57 -0.10
N GLN A 52 -4.21 -19.14 -0.28
CA GLN A 52 -3.05 -19.97 0.03
C GLN A 52 -2.83 -20.12 1.55
N ARG A 53 -2.96 -19.03 2.30
CA ARG A 53 -2.68 -18.96 3.75
C ARG A 53 -3.78 -19.60 4.58
N LEU A 54 -5.04 -19.31 4.25
CA LEU A 54 -6.20 -19.76 5.01
C LEU A 54 -6.82 -21.03 4.43
N LYS A 55 -6.35 -21.51 3.26
CA LYS A 55 -6.92 -22.66 2.56
C LYS A 55 -8.43 -22.47 2.33
N LEU A 56 -8.81 -21.31 1.81
CA LEU A 56 -10.21 -20.97 1.59
C LEU A 56 -10.87 -21.97 0.64
N THR A 57 -12.04 -22.47 1.01
CA THR A 57 -12.88 -23.30 0.15
C THR A 57 -13.49 -22.45 -0.98
N ASP A 58 -13.93 -23.11 -2.05
CA ASP A 58 -14.57 -22.38 -3.16
C ASP A 58 -15.88 -21.68 -2.76
N GLN A 59 -16.53 -22.13 -1.68
CA GLN A 59 -17.69 -21.45 -1.09
C GLN A 59 -17.30 -20.20 -0.27
N GLN A 60 -16.11 -20.20 0.34
CA GLN A 60 -15.59 -19.07 1.11
C GLN A 60 -15.03 -17.95 0.22
N VAL A 61 -14.46 -18.31 -0.95
CA VAL A 61 -13.77 -17.36 -1.84
C VAL A 61 -14.64 -16.17 -2.27
N PRO A 62 -15.90 -16.33 -2.71
CA PRO A 62 -16.74 -15.18 -3.09
C PRO A 62 -17.01 -14.24 -1.91
N LYS A 63 -17.24 -14.79 -0.71
CA LYS A 63 -17.49 -14.01 0.52
C LYS A 63 -16.23 -13.25 0.96
N ALA A 64 -15.08 -13.92 0.95
CA ALA A 64 -13.79 -13.31 1.22
C ALA A 64 -13.48 -12.18 0.23
N LYS A 65 -13.76 -12.38 -1.06
CA LYS A 65 -13.57 -11.36 -2.09
C LYS A 65 -14.42 -10.11 -1.82
N GLN A 66 -15.66 -10.29 -1.36
CA GLN A 66 -16.52 -9.16 -0.98
C GLN A 66 -15.91 -8.37 0.18
N VAL A 67 -15.53 -9.05 1.26
CA VAL A 67 -14.86 -8.44 2.43
C VAL A 67 -13.59 -7.67 2.06
N ILE A 68 -12.75 -8.23 1.19
CA ILE A 68 -11.55 -7.55 0.68
C ILE A 68 -11.91 -6.32 -0.16
N THR A 69 -12.95 -6.43 -1.00
CA THR A 69 -13.41 -5.33 -1.85
C THR A 69 -13.88 -4.16 -0.99
N ASP A 70 -14.73 -4.43 -0.01
CA ASP A 70 -15.28 -3.42 0.89
C ASP A 70 -14.18 -2.73 1.70
N ALA A 71 -13.22 -3.50 2.23
CA ALA A 71 -12.06 -2.95 2.91
C ALA A 71 -11.20 -2.07 1.98
N THR A 72 -10.96 -2.50 0.74
CA THR A 72 -10.16 -1.75 -0.23
C THR A 72 -10.82 -0.42 -0.61
N VAL A 73 -12.14 -0.43 -0.83
CA VAL A 73 -12.94 0.77 -1.11
C VAL A 73 -12.90 1.71 0.10
N LYS A 74 -13.15 1.18 1.31
CA LYS A 74 -13.13 1.96 2.55
C LYS A 74 -11.78 2.62 2.81
N PHE A 75 -10.69 1.90 2.58
CA PHE A 75 -9.34 2.45 2.68
C PHE A 75 -9.13 3.59 1.67
N ASN A 76 -9.51 3.40 0.41
CA ASN A 76 -9.38 4.43 -0.61
C ASN A 76 -10.18 5.70 -0.26
N GLU A 77 -11.42 5.55 0.16
CA GLU A 77 -12.25 6.67 0.60
C GLU A 77 -11.65 7.38 1.81
N GLY A 78 -11.14 6.64 2.78
CA GLY A 78 -10.42 7.18 3.93
C GLY A 78 -9.19 7.99 3.50
N VAL A 79 -8.38 7.48 2.58
CA VAL A 79 -7.21 8.20 2.03
C VAL A 79 -7.64 9.47 1.31
N LYS A 80 -8.73 9.45 0.54
CA LYS A 80 -9.27 10.66 -0.10
C LYS A 80 -9.68 11.72 0.93
N LYS A 81 -10.31 11.32 2.03
CA LYS A 81 -10.67 12.22 3.14
C LYS A 81 -9.41 12.78 3.82
N LEU A 82 -8.41 11.94 4.09
CA LEU A 82 -7.15 12.36 4.70
C LEU A 82 -6.35 13.33 3.82
N LYS A 83 -6.33 13.12 2.50
CA LYS A 83 -5.70 14.07 1.55
C LYS A 83 -6.31 15.46 1.63
N LYS A 84 -7.63 15.56 1.84
CA LYS A 84 -8.33 16.85 2.03
C LYS A 84 -8.06 17.47 3.42
N ALA A 85 -7.87 16.65 4.45
CA ALA A 85 -7.73 17.08 5.84
C ALA A 85 -6.27 17.16 6.35
N GLY A 86 -5.29 17.07 5.44
CA GLY A 86 -3.87 16.97 5.78
C GLY A 86 -3.46 15.54 6.10
N LEU A 87 -2.91 14.86 5.09
CA LEU A 87 -2.42 13.48 5.16
C LEU A 87 -1.10 13.43 5.94
N THR A 88 -1.01 12.52 6.91
CA THR A 88 0.24 12.20 7.61
C THR A 88 0.40 10.68 7.69
N ASN A 89 1.63 10.20 7.83
CA ASN A 89 1.92 8.78 8.00
C ASN A 89 1.19 8.18 9.21
N GLN A 90 1.07 8.94 10.30
CA GLN A 90 0.32 8.52 11.49
C GLN A 90 -1.18 8.36 11.21
N LYS A 91 -1.82 9.34 10.56
CA LYS A 91 -3.25 9.26 10.19
C LYS A 91 -3.51 8.11 9.23
N LEU A 92 -2.58 7.89 8.29
CA LEU A 92 -2.68 6.78 7.36
C LEU A 92 -2.52 5.43 8.04
N ARG A 93 -1.57 5.29 8.97
CA ARG A 93 -1.39 4.07 9.77
C ARG A 93 -2.64 3.78 10.59
N ALA A 94 -3.21 4.78 11.24
CA ALA A 94 -4.46 4.64 12.00
C ALA A 94 -5.63 4.18 11.11
N LEU A 95 -5.76 4.76 9.91
CA LEU A 95 -6.75 4.33 8.91
C LEU A 95 -6.53 2.87 8.49
N ALA A 96 -5.28 2.49 8.17
CA ALA A 96 -4.94 1.12 7.78
C ALA A 96 -5.27 0.11 8.89
N VAL A 97 -4.88 0.41 10.15
CA VAL A 97 -5.18 -0.43 11.31
C VAL A 97 -6.69 -0.60 11.47
N ALA A 98 -7.46 0.49 11.39
CA ALA A 98 -8.91 0.44 11.55
C ALA A 98 -9.58 -0.43 10.47
N VAL A 99 -9.24 -0.19 9.20
CA VAL A 99 -9.82 -0.92 8.08
C VAL A 99 -9.41 -2.40 8.08
N GLU A 100 -8.14 -2.71 8.33
CA GLU A 100 -7.67 -4.09 8.39
C GLU A 100 -8.25 -4.84 9.60
N THR A 101 -8.40 -4.18 10.75
CA THR A 101 -9.05 -4.76 11.93
C THR A 101 -10.50 -5.12 11.65
N GLU A 102 -11.27 -4.21 11.05
CA GLU A 102 -12.66 -4.45 10.66
C GLU A 102 -12.76 -5.58 9.61
N LYS A 103 -11.86 -5.58 8.62
CA LYS A 103 -11.76 -6.67 7.63
C LYS A 103 -11.60 -8.02 8.34
N VAL A 104 -10.69 -8.11 9.32
CA VAL A 104 -10.50 -9.34 10.09
C VAL A 104 -11.78 -9.70 10.84
N LEU A 105 -12.46 -8.77 11.50
CA LEU A 105 -13.72 -9.08 12.18
C LEU A 105 -14.81 -9.59 11.20
N GLN A 106 -14.91 -9.02 10.01
CA GLN A 106 -15.84 -9.46 8.97
C GLN A 106 -15.52 -10.85 8.39
N TYR A 107 -14.27 -11.31 8.49
CA TYR A 107 -13.89 -12.68 8.13
C TYR A 107 -14.42 -13.73 9.12
N LYS A 108 -14.71 -13.36 10.38
CA LYS A 108 -15.12 -14.30 11.43
C LYS A 108 -16.30 -15.20 11.06
N PRO A 109 -17.41 -14.72 10.47
CA PRO A 109 -18.52 -15.58 10.05
C PRO A 109 -18.25 -16.40 8.77
N ILE A 110 -17.14 -16.15 8.07
CA ILE A 110 -16.79 -16.81 6.80
C ILE A 110 -15.83 -17.98 7.06
N LEU A 111 -14.93 -17.82 8.01
CA LEU A 111 -13.83 -18.74 8.29
C LEU A 111 -14.20 -19.75 9.38
N THR A 112 -13.53 -20.91 9.36
CA THR A 112 -13.52 -21.80 10.54
C THR A 112 -12.74 -21.14 11.68
N PRO A 113 -12.92 -21.58 12.94
CA PRO A 113 -12.14 -21.06 14.07
C PRO A 113 -10.62 -21.12 13.87
N GLU A 114 -10.11 -22.19 13.25
CA GLU A 114 -8.67 -22.39 12.99
C GLU A 114 -8.16 -21.42 11.93
N GLN A 115 -8.89 -21.28 10.82
CA GLN A 115 -8.59 -20.30 9.78
C GLN A 115 -8.60 -18.87 10.34
N TYR A 116 -9.59 -18.58 11.19
CA TYR A 116 -9.71 -17.28 11.84
C TYR A 116 -8.52 -17.00 12.76
N ALA A 117 -8.09 -17.97 13.56
CA ALA A 117 -6.92 -17.84 14.42
C ALA A 117 -5.64 -17.54 13.62
N ILE A 118 -5.44 -18.19 12.47
CA ILE A 118 -4.32 -17.91 11.55
C ILE A 118 -4.39 -16.46 11.04
N LEU A 119 -5.59 -16.01 10.64
CA LEU A 119 -5.79 -14.64 10.17
C LEU A 119 -5.49 -13.61 11.28
N VAL A 120 -5.99 -13.83 12.49
CA VAL A 120 -5.76 -12.96 13.66
C VAL A 120 -4.29 -12.90 14.03
N ALA A 121 -3.60 -14.04 14.06
CA ALA A 121 -2.17 -14.09 14.36
C ALA A 121 -1.35 -13.28 13.34
N GLN A 122 -1.67 -13.41 12.05
CA GLN A 122 -1.03 -12.62 11.00
C GLN A 122 -1.34 -11.12 11.13
N HIS A 123 -2.58 -10.78 11.47
CA HIS A 123 -3.00 -9.39 11.69
C HIS A 123 -2.22 -8.75 12.82
N LYS A 124 -2.11 -9.42 13.98
CA LYS A 124 -1.36 -8.94 15.15
C LYS A 124 0.13 -8.78 14.88
N LYS A 125 0.70 -9.60 13.98
CA LYS A 125 2.11 -9.45 13.56
C LYS A 125 2.35 -8.14 12.79
N ILE A 126 1.37 -7.71 11.98
CA ILE A 126 1.48 -6.49 11.16
C ILE A 126 1.01 -5.26 11.95
N TYR A 127 -0.03 -5.42 12.76
CA TYR A 127 -0.72 -4.39 13.53
C TYR A 127 -0.83 -4.80 15.00
N PRO A 128 0.30 -4.81 15.75
CA PRO A 128 0.30 -5.15 17.18
C PRO A 128 -0.58 -4.21 18.02
N GLU A 129 -0.85 -3.00 17.54
CA GLU A 129 -1.74 -2.03 18.16
C GLU A 129 -3.24 -2.34 17.99
N SER A 130 -3.61 -3.33 17.19
CA SER A 130 -5.01 -3.69 16.93
C SER A 130 -5.65 -4.46 18.10
N LYS A 131 -6.96 -4.27 18.29
CA LYS A 131 -7.74 -4.88 19.39
C LYS A 131 -8.56 -6.11 18.97
N VAL A 132 -8.08 -6.87 17.99
CA VAL A 132 -8.75 -8.10 17.50
C VAL A 132 -8.56 -9.28 18.44
#